data_AF-A0A534QTZ8-F1
#
_entry.id   AF-A0A534QTZ8-F1
#
_cell.length_a   1.000
_cell.length_b   1.000
_cell.length_c   1.000
_cell.angle_alpha   90.00
_cell.angle_beta   90.00
_cell.angle_gamma   90.00
#
_symmetry.space_group_name_H-M   'P 1'
#
loop_
_entity.id
_entity.type
_entity.pdbx_description
1 polymer ?
#
loop_
_entity_poly.entity_id
_entity_poly.type
_entity_poly.pdbx_seq_one_letter_code
_entity_poly.pdbx_strand_id
1 'polypeptide(L)'
;MRALTREDFERYRERRLRGGLAGAQRQRGKASPTTVNKELSFARAVFYDFIAALEDRGLAPIPNPVRQDRTHSIKDPFVAEPKHPTRYLTDEEESRLRVALPADAWPVVAFSLLTGLDRGAQLGLRWEAVDLQTRTITTERRKGRRG
;
A
#
# COMPACT_ATOMS: atom_id res chain seq x y z
N MET A 1 -23.08 -21.02 -13.44
CA MET A 1 -22.22 -19.97 -12.83
C MET A 1 -21.76 -19.05 -13.96
N ARG A 2 -21.97 -17.73 -13.88
CA ARG A 2 -21.58 -16.79 -14.96
C ARG A 2 -20.07 -16.47 -14.86
N ALA A 3 -19.41 -16.27 -16.01
CA ALA A 3 -18.05 -15.73 -16.04
C ALA A 3 -17.99 -14.31 -15.45
N LEU A 4 -16.93 -14.03 -14.70
CA LEU A 4 -16.63 -12.70 -14.17
C LEU A 4 -16.01 -11.84 -15.27
N THR A 5 -16.56 -10.66 -15.50
CA THR A 5 -16.11 -9.73 -16.55
C THR A 5 -15.47 -8.48 -15.94
N ARG A 6 -14.84 -7.65 -16.78
CA ARG A 6 -14.31 -6.34 -16.37
C ARG A 6 -15.40 -5.46 -15.73
N GLU A 7 -16.60 -5.46 -16.28
CA GLU A 7 -17.75 -4.70 -15.76
C GLU A 7 -18.11 -5.10 -14.32
N ASP A 8 -17.91 -6.37 -13.94
CA ASP A 8 -18.14 -6.83 -12.58
C ASP A 8 -17.17 -6.17 -11.59
N PHE A 9 -15.92 -5.92 -12.00
CA PHE A 9 -14.92 -5.21 -11.19
C PHE A 9 -15.12 -3.68 -11.19
N GLU A 10 -15.62 -3.10 -12.28
CA GLU A 10 -16.03 -1.70 -12.29
C GLU A 10 -17.21 -1.46 -11.35
N ARG A 11 -18.22 -2.34 -11.38
CA ARG A 11 -19.36 -2.32 -10.45
C ARG A 11 -18.91 -2.52 -9.01
N TYR A 12 -17.97 -3.44 -8.76
CA TYR A 12 -17.36 -3.63 -7.45
C TYR A 12 -16.70 -2.34 -6.94
N ARG A 13 -15.85 -1.72 -7.77
CA ARG A 13 -15.17 -0.45 -7.47
C ARG A 13 -16.16 0.64 -7.11
N GLU A 14 -17.14 0.89 -7.97
CA GLU A 14 -18.15 1.93 -7.74
C GLU A 14 -18.90 1.70 -6.43
N ARG A 15 -19.28 0.45 -6.16
CA ARG A 15 -19.93 0.07 -4.91
C ARG A 15 -19.05 0.33 -3.69
N ARG A 16 -17.75 0.00 -3.73
CA ARG A 16 -16.82 0.25 -2.62
C ARG A 16 -16.57 1.75 -2.37
N LEU A 17 -16.55 2.54 -3.44
CA LEU A 17 -16.40 4.00 -3.38
C LEU A 17 -17.67 4.72 -2.91
N ARG A 18 -18.87 4.17 -3.16
CA ARG A 18 -20.15 4.74 -2.66
C ARG A 18 -20.48 4.27 -1.24
N GLY A 19 -19.91 3.14 -0.80
CA GLY A 19 -20.17 2.53 0.51
C GLY A 19 -21.25 1.44 0.43
N GLY A 20 -21.10 0.41 1.27
CA GLY A 20 -22.06 -0.70 1.38
C GLY A 20 -21.88 -1.84 0.37
N LEU A 21 -21.90 -3.08 0.87
CA LEU A 21 -22.23 -4.27 0.07
C LEU A 21 -23.75 -4.47 0.19
N ALA A 22 -24.46 -4.68 -0.91
CA ALA A 22 -25.82 -5.22 -0.83
C ALA A 22 -25.74 -6.61 -0.18
N GLY A 23 -26.31 -6.77 1.01
CA GLY A 23 -26.36 -8.05 1.74
C GLY A 23 -25.28 -8.31 2.79
N ALA A 24 -24.37 -7.37 3.10
CA ALA A 24 -23.42 -7.57 4.20
C ALA A 24 -24.04 -7.23 5.56
N GLN A 25 -23.98 -8.18 6.50
CA GLN A 25 -24.50 -8.08 7.87
C GLN A 25 -23.85 -6.95 8.70
N ARG A 26 -22.71 -6.40 8.24
CA ARG A 26 -22.08 -5.17 8.74
C ARG A 26 -21.88 -4.20 7.58
N GLN A 27 -22.51 -3.02 7.66
CA GLN A 27 -22.29 -1.96 6.68
C GLN A 27 -20.85 -1.45 6.80
N ARG A 28 -19.98 -1.86 5.87
CA ARG A 28 -18.66 -1.25 5.72
C ARG A 28 -18.85 0.13 5.07
N GLY A 29 -18.33 1.16 5.72
CA GLY A 29 -18.33 2.53 5.18
C GLY A 29 -17.61 2.63 3.82
N LYS A 30 -17.73 3.81 3.21
CA LYS A 30 -17.02 4.18 1.97
C LYS A 30 -15.52 3.91 2.09
N ALA A 31 -14.95 3.23 1.10
CA ALA A 31 -13.52 2.96 1.04
C ALA A 31 -12.76 4.09 0.34
N SER A 32 -11.49 4.31 0.74
CA SER A 32 -10.59 5.20 0.02
C SER A 32 -10.18 4.60 -1.34
N PRO A 33 -9.81 5.42 -2.34
CA PRO A 33 -9.26 4.95 -3.61
C PRO A 33 -8.12 3.94 -3.46
N THR A 34 -7.17 4.20 -2.55
CA THR A 34 -6.06 3.29 -2.26
C THR A 34 -6.52 1.95 -1.72
N THR A 35 -7.59 1.91 -0.92
CA THR A 35 -8.16 0.65 -0.41
C THR A 35 -8.75 -0.16 -1.56
N VAL A 36 -9.55 0.49 -2.41
CA VAL A 36 -10.16 -0.17 -3.58
C VAL A 36 -9.09 -0.66 -4.56
N ASN A 37 -8.05 0.14 -4.80
CA ASN A 37 -6.93 -0.26 -5.65
C ASN A 37 -6.19 -1.48 -5.09
N LYS A 38 -5.98 -1.58 -3.76
CA LYS A 38 -5.40 -2.78 -3.14
C LYS A 38 -6.29 -4.01 -3.31
N GLU A 39 -7.60 -3.85 -3.12
CA GLU A 39 -8.59 -4.92 -3.35
C GLU A 39 -8.53 -5.42 -4.81
N LEU A 40 -8.48 -4.51 -5.78
CA LEU A 40 -8.36 -4.83 -7.21
C LEU A 40 -6.99 -5.42 -7.57
N SER A 41 -5.90 -4.93 -6.98
CA SER A 41 -4.55 -5.52 -7.16
C SER A 41 -4.50 -6.95 -6.66
N PHE A 42 -5.13 -7.24 -5.52
CA PHE A 42 -5.24 -8.60 -5.00
C PHE A 42 -6.03 -9.50 -5.96
N ALA A 43 -7.21 -9.05 -6.41
CA ALA A 43 -8.00 -9.80 -7.38
C ALA A 43 -7.20 -10.07 -8.67
N ARG A 44 -6.50 -9.06 -9.20
CA ARG A 44 -5.64 -9.19 -10.37
C ARG A 44 -4.58 -10.29 -10.18
N ALA A 45 -3.93 -10.34 -9.02
CA ALA A 45 -2.93 -11.37 -8.71
C ALA A 45 -3.55 -12.76 -8.71
N VAL A 46 -4.69 -12.94 -8.02
CA VAL A 46 -5.42 -14.21 -7.98
C VAL A 46 -5.79 -14.71 -9.39
N PHE A 47 -6.22 -13.82 -10.29
CA PHE A 47 -6.51 -14.21 -11.67
C PHE A 47 -5.26 -14.61 -12.44
N TYR A 48 -4.12 -13.97 -12.21
CA TYR A 48 -2.87 -14.41 -12.84
C TYR A 48 -2.45 -15.79 -12.36
N ASP A 49 -2.52 -16.04 -11.04
CA ASP A 49 -2.20 -17.36 -10.48
C ASP A 49 -3.15 -18.44 -11.04
N PHE A 50 -4.44 -18.11 -11.16
CA PHE A 50 -5.43 -19.00 -11.76
C PHE A 50 -5.16 -19.28 -13.24
N ILE A 51 -4.82 -18.25 -14.03
CA ILE A 51 -4.50 -18.41 -15.46
C ILE A 51 -3.25 -19.26 -15.63
N ALA A 52 -2.20 -19.03 -14.85
CA ALA A 52 -0.99 -19.87 -14.87
C ALA A 52 -1.32 -21.34 -14.57
N ALA A 53 -2.18 -21.59 -13.58
CA ALA A 53 -2.62 -22.95 -13.28
C ALA A 53 -3.48 -23.60 -14.39
N LEU A 54 -4.18 -22.81 -15.23
CA LEU A 54 -4.87 -23.33 -16.41
C LEU A 54 -3.85 -23.71 -17.51
N GLU A 55 -2.86 -22.85 -17.74
CA GLU A 55 -1.79 -23.08 -18.71
C GLU A 55 -0.98 -24.34 -18.37
N ASP A 56 -0.62 -24.53 -17.09
CA ASP A 56 0.07 -25.73 -16.61
C ASP A 56 -0.73 -27.02 -16.85
N ARG A 57 -2.05 -26.92 -16.95
CA ARG A 57 -2.97 -28.03 -17.23
C ARG A 57 -3.29 -28.20 -18.72
N GLY A 58 -2.68 -27.40 -19.60
CA GLY A 58 -2.97 -27.39 -21.03
C GLY A 58 -4.38 -26.90 -21.37
N LEU A 59 -5.03 -26.17 -20.45
CA LEU A 59 -6.35 -25.59 -20.67
C LEU A 59 -6.22 -24.21 -21.34
N ALA A 60 -7.22 -23.82 -22.12
CA ALA A 60 -7.21 -22.53 -22.80
C ALA A 60 -7.15 -21.37 -21.78
N PRO A 61 -6.22 -20.41 -21.96
CA PRO A 61 -6.11 -19.27 -21.06
C PRO A 61 -7.33 -18.35 -21.21
N ILE A 62 -7.76 -17.77 -20.09
CA ILE A 62 -8.77 -16.70 -20.09
C ILE A 62 -8.10 -15.35 -19.86
N PRO A 63 -8.61 -14.24 -20.45
CA PRO A 63 -8.08 -12.93 -20.16
C PRO A 63 -8.38 -12.52 -18.72
N ASN A 64 -7.40 -11.94 -18.03
CA ASN A 64 -7.59 -11.43 -16.66
C ASN A 64 -8.56 -10.21 -16.67
N PRO A 65 -9.74 -10.31 -16.04
CA PRO A 65 -10.77 -9.26 -16.09
C PRO A 65 -10.37 -7.99 -15.31
N VAL A 66 -9.34 -8.07 -14.45
CA VAL A 66 -8.80 -6.96 -13.65
C VAL A 66 -7.45 -6.46 -14.21
N ARG A 67 -7.05 -6.93 -15.39
CA ARG A 67 -5.83 -6.46 -16.04
C ARG A 67 -5.93 -4.96 -16.28
N GLN A 68 -4.89 -4.25 -15.87
CA GLN A 68 -4.71 -2.85 -16.23
C GLN A 68 -4.46 -2.77 -17.74
N ASP A 69 -5.33 -2.05 -18.43
CA ASP A 69 -5.13 -1.73 -19.83
C ASP A 69 -4.49 -0.34 -19.93
N ARG A 70 -3.35 -0.24 -20.61
CA ARG A 70 -2.67 1.04 -20.85
C ARG A 70 -3.14 1.69 -22.16
N THR A 71 -4.02 1.03 -22.89
CA THR A 71 -4.64 1.55 -24.10
C THR A 71 -5.75 2.53 -23.70
N HIS A 72 -5.70 3.76 -24.21
CA HIS A 72 -6.64 4.84 -23.86
C HIS A 72 -8.13 4.55 -24.15
N SER A 73 -8.43 3.43 -24.80
CA SER A 73 -9.78 3.06 -25.26
C SER A 73 -10.62 2.32 -24.21
N ILE A 74 -10.02 1.83 -23.11
CA ILE A 74 -10.73 1.03 -22.11
C ILE A 74 -10.55 1.64 -20.72
N LYS A 75 -11.66 1.82 -19.99
CA LYS A 75 -11.63 2.39 -18.63
C LYS A 75 -10.82 1.46 -17.71
N ASP A 76 -9.76 2.01 -17.13
CA ASP A 76 -8.97 1.33 -16.12
C ASP A 76 -9.87 1.02 -14.90
N PRO A 77 -9.94 -0.23 -14.41
CA PRO A 77 -10.67 -0.56 -13.19
C PRO A 77 -10.04 0.12 -11.98
N PHE A 78 -8.78 0.54 -12.05
CA PHE A 78 -8.14 1.28 -10.97
C PHE A 78 -8.68 2.72 -10.87
N VAL A 79 -8.65 3.26 -9.66
CA VAL A 79 -9.10 4.63 -9.34
C VAL A 79 -7.87 5.52 -9.26
N ALA A 80 -7.94 6.71 -9.86
CA ALA A 80 -6.91 7.72 -9.67
C ALA A 80 -6.76 8.06 -8.18
N GLU A 81 -5.56 7.89 -7.64
CA GLU A 81 -5.29 8.23 -6.24
C GLU A 81 -5.02 9.74 -6.12
N PRO A 82 -5.65 10.43 -5.15
CA PRO A 82 -5.32 11.82 -4.89
C PRO A 82 -3.85 11.92 -4.48
N LYS A 83 -3.11 12.84 -5.10
CA LYS A 83 -1.75 13.18 -4.67
C LYS A 83 -1.86 13.88 -3.33
N HIS A 84 -1.55 13.18 -2.24
CA HIS A 84 -1.39 13.83 -0.95
C HIS A 84 -0.04 14.55 -0.93
N PRO A 85 0.01 15.86 -0.61
CA PRO A 85 1.28 16.55 -0.46
C PRO A 85 2.02 15.93 0.72
N THR A 86 3.26 15.48 0.48
CA THR A 86 4.17 15.16 1.58
C THR A 86 4.49 16.44 2.31
N ARG A 87 4.17 16.49 3.61
CA ARG A 87 4.45 17.63 4.49
C ARG A 87 5.55 17.24 5.46
N TYR A 88 6.50 18.16 5.68
CA TYR A 88 7.55 18.05 6.68
C TYR A 88 7.25 19.00 7.85
N LEU A 89 7.83 18.71 9.02
CA LEU A 89 7.81 19.63 10.15
C LEU A 89 8.67 20.85 9.81
N THR A 90 8.25 22.03 10.25
CA THR A 90 9.15 23.19 10.33
C THR A 90 9.99 23.13 11.61
N ASP A 91 11.04 23.94 11.69
CA ASP A 91 11.91 24.01 12.87
C ASP A 91 11.11 24.43 14.13
N GLU A 92 10.12 25.31 13.98
CA GLU A 92 9.22 25.70 15.07
C GLU A 92 8.32 24.53 15.49
N GLU A 93 7.88 23.70 14.53
CA GLU A 93 7.06 22.53 14.81
C GLU A 93 7.84 21.43 15.50
N GLU A 94 9.09 21.20 15.10
CA GLU A 94 10.00 20.31 15.80
C GLU A 94 10.25 20.80 17.23
N SER A 95 10.49 22.10 17.41
CA SER A 95 10.70 22.70 18.73
C SER A 95 9.47 22.53 19.63
N ARG A 96 8.26 22.75 19.10
CA ARG A 96 7.01 22.50 19.83
C ARG A 96 6.84 21.01 20.16
N LEU A 97 7.20 20.12 19.25
CA LEU A 97 7.15 18.67 19.48
C LEU A 97 8.13 18.25 20.59
N ARG A 98 9.35 18.80 20.62
CA ARG A 98 10.33 18.57 21.68
C ARG A 98 9.78 18.93 23.06
N VAL A 99 9.17 20.10 23.19
CA VAL A 99 8.62 20.60 24.46
C VAL A 99 7.40 19.79 24.90
N ALA A 100 6.58 19.32 23.96
CA ALA A 100 5.37 18.55 24.25
C ALA A 100 5.64 17.11 24.69
N LEU A 101 6.83 16.56 24.40
CA LEU A 101 7.18 15.19 24.70
C LEU A 101 7.94 15.04 26.02
N PRO A 102 7.68 13.96 26.78
CA PRO A 102 8.54 13.55 27.88
C PRO A 102 10.01 13.41 27.45
N ALA A 103 10.92 13.71 28.37
CA ALA A 103 12.37 13.74 28.06
C ALA A 103 12.91 12.38 27.58
N ASP A 104 12.33 11.29 28.08
CA ASP A 104 12.64 9.89 27.75
C ASP A 104 12.04 9.42 26.41
N ALA A 105 10.97 10.06 25.93
CA ALA A 105 10.36 9.76 24.64
C ALA A 105 11.11 10.42 23.46
N TRP A 106 11.77 11.55 23.71
CA TRP A 106 12.43 12.32 22.66
C TRP A 106 13.57 11.61 21.92
N PRO A 107 14.46 10.83 22.57
CA PRO A 107 15.54 10.15 21.85
C PRO A 107 15.04 9.32 20.66
N VAL A 108 13.85 8.71 20.77
CA VAL A 108 13.23 7.95 19.68
C VAL A 108 12.86 8.88 18.53
N VAL A 109 12.22 10.03 18.80
CA VAL A 109 11.82 11.00 17.78
C VAL A 109 13.04 11.67 17.13
N ALA A 110 14.00 12.12 17.95
CA ALA A 110 15.24 12.71 17.47
C ALA A 110 16.00 11.74 16.56
N PHE A 111 16.07 10.47 16.95
CA PHE A 111 16.67 9.43 16.11
C PHE A 111 15.94 9.28 14.76
N SER A 112 14.60 9.31 14.74
CA SER A 112 13.83 9.28 13.49
C SER A 112 14.14 10.49 12.59
N LEU A 113 14.20 11.69 13.17
CA LEU A 113 14.45 12.94 12.44
C LEU A 113 15.87 12.97 11.86
N LEU A 114 16.87 12.53 12.63
CA LEU A 114 18.28 12.55 12.23
C LEU A 114 18.63 11.46 11.20
N THR A 115 17.98 10.29 11.27
CA THR A 115 18.34 9.13 10.43
C THR A 115 17.43 8.96 9.21
N GLY A 116 16.21 9.52 9.25
CA GLY A 116 15.19 9.31 8.22
C GLY A 116 14.73 7.86 8.10
N LEU A 117 14.98 7.02 9.11
CA LEU A 117 14.57 5.61 9.08
C LEU A 117 13.05 5.48 9.17
N ASP A 118 12.50 4.58 8.35
CA ASP A 118 11.10 4.18 8.47
C ASP A 118 10.84 3.63 9.87
N ARG A 119 9.67 3.95 10.45
CA ARG A 119 9.26 3.51 11.79
C ARG A 119 9.51 2.01 12.02
N GLY A 120 9.19 1.17 11.04
CA GLY A 120 9.40 -0.29 11.16
C GLY A 120 10.87 -0.69 11.23
N ALA A 121 11.73 -0.02 10.46
CA ALA A 121 13.18 -0.25 10.47
C ALA A 121 13.79 0.24 11.79
N GLN A 122 13.37 1.41 12.27
CA GLN A 122 13.82 1.96 13.54
C GLN A 122 13.42 1.07 14.73
N LEU A 123 12.16 0.63 14.81
CA LEU A 123 11.69 -0.21 15.93
C LEU A 123 12.23 -1.64 15.88
N GLY A 124 12.70 -2.09 14.71
CA GLY A 124 13.36 -3.39 14.53
C GLY A 124 14.88 -3.33 14.60
N LEU A 125 15.46 -2.16 14.87
CA LEU A 125 16.91 -1.97 14.90
C LEU A 125 17.54 -2.77 16.05
N ARG A 126 18.66 -3.42 15.77
CA ARG A 126 19.44 -4.14 16.76
C ARG A 126 20.82 -3.52 16.93
N TRP A 127 21.46 -3.74 18.07
CA TRP A 127 22.76 -3.14 18.37
C TRP A 127 23.86 -3.59 17.40
N GLU A 128 23.77 -4.80 16.85
CA GLU A 128 24.75 -5.32 15.88
C GLU A 128 24.71 -4.54 14.54
N ALA A 129 23.63 -3.81 14.27
CA ALA A 129 23.46 -2.96 13.10
C ALA A 129 23.96 -1.52 13.33
N VAL A 130 24.42 -1.17 14.53
CA VAL A 130 24.86 0.18 14.89
C VAL A 130 26.36 0.18 15.13
N ASP A 131 27.08 0.88 14.27
CA ASP A 131 28.49 1.15 14.46
C ASP A 131 28.68 2.60 14.94
N LEU A 132 28.99 2.76 16.22
CA LEU A 132 29.23 4.08 16.83
C LEU A 132 30.60 4.66 16.46
N GLN A 133 31.58 3.85 16.05
CA GLN A 133 32.88 4.33 15.60
C GLN A 133 32.77 5.00 14.23
N THR A 134 32.09 4.33 13.30
CA THR A 134 31.86 4.85 11.95
C THR A 134 30.59 5.68 11.84
N ARG A 135 29.81 5.81 12.93
CA ARG A 135 28.51 6.50 13.00
C ARG A 135 27.54 6.03 11.92
N THR A 136 27.56 4.73 11.63
CA THR A 136 26.77 4.11 10.57
C THR A 136 25.72 3.19 11.16
N ILE A 137 24.55 3.18 10.52
CA ILE A 137 23.48 2.23 10.81
C ILE A 137 23.26 1.36 9.56
N THR A 138 23.44 0.06 9.69
CA THR A 138 23.18 -0.90 8.62
C THR A 138 21.76 -1.42 8.73
N THR A 139 20.90 -1.09 7.77
CA THR A 139 19.52 -1.60 7.74
C THR A 139 19.28 -2.49 6.53
N GLU A 140 18.64 -3.64 6.75
CA GLU A 140 18.04 -4.38 5.65
C GLU A 140 16.88 -3.55 5.10
N ARG A 141 17.01 -3.09 3.86
CA ARG A 141 16.01 -2.24 3.22
C ARG A 141 14.74 -3.04 2.92
N ARG A 142 13.87 -3.29 3.90
CA ARG A 142 12.58 -3.97 3.70
C ARG A 142 11.45 -2.99 3.41
N LYS A 143 11.46 -2.41 2.20
CA LYS A 143 10.24 -2.19 1.40
C LYS A 143 10.58 -1.87 -0.07
N GLY A 144 10.36 -2.86 -0.95
CA GLY A 144 9.91 -2.65 -2.32
C GLY A 144 10.80 -1.88 -3.31
N ARG A 145 12.12 -2.07 -3.32
CA ARG A 145 12.95 -1.66 -4.47
C ARG A 145 13.62 -2.89 -5.08
N ARG A 146 13.13 -3.29 -6.26
CA ARG A 146 13.88 -4.16 -7.17
C ARG A 146 15.15 -3.40 -7.56
N GLY A 147 16.30 -4.03 -7.37
CA GLY A 147 17.51 -3.69 -8.12
C GLY A 147 17.32 -4.00 -9.60
#